data_AF-X5QYE6-F1
#
_entry.id   AF-X5QYE6-F1
#
_cell.length_a   1.000
_cell.length_b   1.000
_cell.length_c   1.000
_cell.angle_alpha   90.00
_cell.angle_beta   90.00
_cell.angle_gamma   90.00
#
_symmetry.space_group_name_H-M   'P 1'
#
loop_
_entity.id
_entity.type
_entity.pdbx_description
1 polymer ?
#
loop_
_entity_poly.entity_id
_entity_poly.type
_entity_poly.pdbx_seq_one_letter_code
_entity_poly.pdbx_strand_id
1 'polypeptide(L)'
;MSQRKDLTIDEAIRDPMIRLVMKADRVNPRAFEAMLRTVADEQGLSGAAPSSYFLQDPGSVRGRRLSRSVRSFKEAGSSKEVCVSW
;
A
#
# COMPACT_ATOMS: atom_id res chain seq x y z
N MET A 1 13.87 25.91 -6.40
CA MET A 1 13.07 24.68 -6.19
C MET A 1 12.59 24.70 -4.74
N SER A 2 11.29 24.91 -4.49
CA SER A 2 10.77 24.86 -3.12
C SER A 2 10.80 23.40 -2.67
N GLN A 3 11.51 23.10 -1.58
CA GLN A 3 11.46 21.76 -0.99
C GLN A 3 10.00 21.51 -0.59
N ARG A 4 9.36 20.53 -1.23
CA ARG A 4 8.03 20.08 -0.80
C ARG A 4 8.26 19.32 0.49
N LYS A 5 7.66 19.82 1.57
CA LYS A 5 7.70 19.15 2.87
C LYS A 5 6.58 18.13 2.87
N ASP A 6 6.95 16.85 2.74
CA ASP A 6 5.99 15.76 2.84
C ASP A 6 5.48 15.64 4.27
N LEU A 7 4.21 15.28 4.42
CA LEU A 7 3.57 15.09 5.72
C LEU A 7 3.98 13.74 6.31
N THR A 8 4.32 13.75 7.59
CA THR A 8 4.41 12.50 8.38
C THR A 8 3.03 11.86 8.52
N ILE A 9 2.98 10.56 8.86
CA ILE A 9 1.71 9.85 9.09
C ILE A 9 0.86 10.62 10.14
N ASP A 10 1.46 11.04 11.24
CA ASP A 10 0.74 11.74 12.31
C ASP A 10 0.28 13.15 11.92
N GLU A 11 0.98 13.82 11.01
CA GLU A 11 0.54 15.09 10.43
C GLU A 11 -0.61 14.87 9.45
N ALA A 12 -0.51 13.86 8.58
CA ALA A 12 -1.56 13.53 7.61
C ALA A 12 -2.89 13.16 8.28
N ILE A 13 -2.85 12.40 9.38
CA ILE A 13 -4.06 12.04 10.15
C ILE A 13 -4.70 13.27 10.82
N ARG A 14 -3.90 14.29 11.16
CA ARG A 14 -4.38 15.54 11.79
C ARG A 14 -4.74 16.62 10.78
N ASP A 15 -4.32 16.47 9.53
CA ASP A 15 -4.58 17.44 8.47
C ASP A 15 -6.09 17.61 8.23
N PRO A 16 -6.62 18.85 8.26
CA PRO A 16 -8.05 19.09 8.11
C PRO A 16 -8.61 18.63 6.75
N MET A 17 -7.84 18.77 5.67
CA MET A 17 -8.29 18.41 4.32
C MET A 17 -8.35 16.89 4.17
N ILE A 18 -7.33 16.18 4.64
CA ILE A 18 -7.31 14.71 4.63
C ILE A 18 -8.46 14.18 5.47
N ARG A 19 -8.68 14.70 6.68
CA ARG A 19 -9.80 14.28 7.54
C ARG A 19 -11.17 14.53 6.90
N LEU A 20 -11.33 15.62 6.15
CA LEU A 20 -12.57 15.91 5.43
C LEU A 20 -12.85 14.83 4.38
N VAL A 21 -11.84 14.46 3.59
CA VAL A 21 -11.95 13.39 2.57
C VAL A 21 -12.25 12.05 3.22
N MET A 22 -11.51 11.68 4.27
CA MET A 22 -11.75 10.43 5.01
C MET A 22 -13.18 10.34 5.53
N LYS A 23 -13.73 11.45 6.03
CA LYS A 23 -15.12 11.49 6.50
C LYS A 23 -16.12 11.32 5.37
N ALA A 24 -15.87 11.94 4.21
CA ALA A 24 -16.72 11.78 3.02
C ALA A 24 -16.79 10.31 2.58
N ASP A 25 -15.64 9.63 2.64
CA ASP A 25 -15.50 8.21 2.24
C ASP A 25 -15.76 7.22 3.39
N ARG A 26 -16.18 7.70 4.57
CA ARG A 26 -16.44 6.89 5.78
C ARG A 26 -15.25 6.05 6.25
N VAL A 27 -14.04 6.54 6.03
CA VAL A 27 -12.79 5.92 6.48
C VAL A 27 -12.58 6.19 7.97
N ASN A 28 -12.27 5.15 8.75
CA ASN A 28 -11.89 5.29 10.16
C ASN A 28 -10.43 5.78 10.28
N PRO A 29 -10.16 6.93 10.91
CA PRO A 29 -8.81 7.48 11.01
C PRO A 29 -7.80 6.58 11.72
N ARG A 30 -8.23 5.85 12.76
CA ARG A 30 -7.35 4.94 13.51
C ARG A 30 -7.00 3.70 12.71
N ALA A 31 -7.96 3.16 11.96
CA ALA A 31 -7.71 2.01 11.08
C ALA A 31 -6.77 2.41 9.94
N PHE A 32 -6.95 3.60 9.37
CA PHE A 32 -6.07 4.13 8.33
C PHE A 32 -4.65 4.39 8.83
N GLU A 33 -4.49 4.99 10.02
CA GLU A 33 -3.18 5.16 10.68
C GLU A 33 -2.47 3.82 10.86
N ALA A 34 -3.16 2.81 11.38
CA ALA A 34 -2.60 1.48 11.57
C ALA A 34 -2.14 0.87 10.23
N MET A 35 -2.96 0.94 9.19
CA MET A 35 -2.61 0.46 7.84
C MET A 35 -1.38 1.19 7.26
N LEU A 36 -1.28 2.51 7.44
CA LEU A 36 -0.11 3.26 6.97
C LEU A 36 1.16 2.83 7.71
N ARG A 37 1.06 2.57 9.02
CA ARG A 37 2.20 2.08 9.81
C ARG A 37 2.61 0.67 9.40
N THR A 38 1.67 -0.26 9.17
CA THR A 38 2.03 -1.60 8.68
C THR A 38 2.74 -1.54 7.33
N VAL A 39 2.26 -0.67 6.41
CA VAL A 39 2.91 -0.46 5.11
C VAL A 39 4.31 0.14 5.26
N ALA A 40 4.51 1.07 6.21
CA ALA A 40 5.83 1.64 6.50
C ALA A 40 6.78 0.58 7.10
N ASP A 41 6.27 -0.29 7.97
CA ASP A 41 7.03 -1.40 8.55
C ASP A 41 7.47 -2.39 7.46
N GLU A 42 6.56 -2.77 6.55
CA GLU A 42 6.85 -3.66 5.41
C GLU A 42 7.91 -3.09 4.46
N GLN A 43 7.93 -1.76 4.30
CA GLN A 43 8.92 -1.07 3.47
C GLN A 43 10.26 -0.82 4.20
N GLY A 44 10.38 -1.23 5.47
CA GLY A 44 11.59 -1.01 6.28
C GLY A 44 11.81 0.45 6.68
N LEU A 45 10.78 1.29 6.57
CA LEU A 45 10.83 2.73 6.83
C LEU A 45 10.74 3.07 8.32
N SER A 46 10.30 2.09 9.12
CA SER A 46 10.08 2.21 10.55
C SER A 46 11.38 2.11 11.38
N GLY A 47 12.44 1.54 10.81
CA GLY A 47 13.70 1.26 11.51
C GLY A 47 14.91 2.11 11.10
N ALA A 48 14.80 2.91 10.05
CA ALA A 48 15.87 3.78 9.62
C ALA A 48 15.63 5.20 10.16
N ALA A 49 16.61 5.75 10.89
CA ALA A 49 16.72 7.18 11.14
C ALA A 49 16.38 7.99 9.86
N PRO A 50 15.83 9.22 9.97
CA PRO A 50 15.17 9.92 8.87
C PRO A 50 16.17 10.20 7.76
N SER A 51 16.30 9.24 6.85
CA SER A 51 17.12 9.34 5.67
C SER A 51 16.18 9.69 4.55
N SER A 52 16.48 10.80 3.91
CA SER A 52 15.82 11.36 2.73
C SER A 52 15.96 10.40 1.53
N TYR A 53 15.31 9.24 1.55
CA TYR A 53 15.50 8.19 0.54
C TYR A 53 14.66 8.39 -0.73
N PHE A 54 13.79 9.40 -0.81
CA PHE A 54 12.96 9.62 -2.00
C PHE A 54 13.59 10.49 -3.10
N LEU A 55 14.91 10.71 -3.05
CA LEU A 55 15.67 11.33 -4.14
C LEU A 55 16.94 10.54 -4.45
N GLN A 56 16.81 9.28 -4.86
CA GLN A 56 17.88 8.57 -5.56
C GLN A 56 17.43 8.27 -7.00
N ASP A 57 17.94 9.13 -7.87
CA ASP A 57 18.13 9.01 -9.32
C ASP A 57 18.29 7.54 -9.79
N PRO A 58 17.55 7.06 -10.81
CA PRO A 58 17.67 5.70 -11.32
C PRO A 58 18.92 5.59 -12.21
N GLY A 59 20.09 5.67 -11.57
CA GLY A 59 21.39 5.65 -12.24
C GLY A 59 22.40 4.77 -11.52
N SER A 60 21.99 3.66 -10.88
CA SER A 60 22.98 2.73 -10.31
C SER A 60 22.51 1.29 -10.32
N VAL A 61 23.06 0.59 -11.31
CA VAL A 61 23.11 -0.87 -11.50
C VAL A 61 23.46 -1.59 -10.19
N ARG A 62 22.56 -2.44 -9.69
CA ARG A 62 22.93 -3.63 -8.91
C ARG A 62 21.79 -4.64 -8.92
N GLY A 63 21.99 -5.70 -9.68
CA GLY A 63 21.03 -6.77 -9.92
C GLY A 63 20.57 -7.46 -8.65
N ARG A 64 19.27 -7.71 -8.57
CA ARG A 64 18.70 -8.78 -7.74
C ARG A 64 17.77 -9.63 -8.60
N ARG A 65 18.20 -10.88 -8.76
CA ARG A 65 17.57 -11.96 -9.51
C ARG A 65 16.28 -12.36 -8.78
N LEU A 66 15.12 -11.93 -9.28
CA LEU A 66 13.82 -12.35 -8.76
C LEU A 66 13.44 -13.68 -9.41
N SER A 67 13.47 -14.76 -8.62
CA SER A 67 12.96 -16.07 -9.00
C SER A 67 11.44 -15.98 -9.15
N ARG A 68 10.96 -16.12 -10.39
CA ARG A 68 9.54 -16.15 -10.73
C ARG A 68 8.93 -17.49 -10.28
N SER A 69 8.17 -17.52 -9.20
CA SER A 69 7.29 -18.65 -8.86
C SER A 69 5.89 -18.39 -9.40
N VAL A 70 5.57 -18.97 -10.56
CA VAL A 70 4.21 -19.03 -11.09
C VAL A 70 3.47 -20.12 -10.33
N ARG A 71 2.53 -19.75 -9.45
CA ARG A 71 1.49 -20.67 -8.98
C ARG A 71 0.43 -20.74 -10.07
N SER A 72 0.38 -21.84 -10.81
CA SER A 72 -0.72 -22.15 -11.73
C SER A 72 -1.95 -22.56 -10.90
N PHE A 73 -2.92 -21.66 -10.85
CA PHE A 73 -4.25 -21.94 -10.34
C PHE A 73 -5.01 -22.76 -11.40
N LYS A 74 -5.15 -24.07 -11.19
CA LYS A 74 -6.07 -24.92 -11.95
C LYS A 74 -7.33 -25.11 -11.10
N GLU A 75 -8.31 -24.26 -11.34
CA GLU A 75 -9.70 -24.51 -10.98
C GLU A 75 -10.35 -25.21 -12.19
N ALA A 76 -10.58 -26.51 -12.06
CA ALA A 76 -11.36 -27.29 -13.02
C ALA A 76 -12.77 -27.43 -12.44
N GLY A 77 -13.70 -26.70 -13.03
CA GLY A 77 -15.12 -26.77 -12.72
C GLY A 77 -15.69 -28.17 -12.98
N SER A 78 -16.58 -28.57 -12.08
CA SER A 78 -17.58 -29.59 -12.34
C SER A 78 -18.93 -28.96 -12.00
N SER A 79 -19.45 -28.18 -12.94
CA SER A 79 -20.82 -27.69 -12.91
C SER A 79 -21.68 -28.80 -13.51
N LYS A 80 -22.29 -29.60 -12.64
CA LYS A 80 -23.38 -30.50 -13.04
C LYS A 80 -24.66 -29.68 -13.06
N GLU A 81 -25.09 -29.40 -14.28
CA GLU A 81 -26.47 -29.21 -14.68
C GLU A 81 -27.51 -29.87 -13.75
N VAL A 82 -28.46 -29.07 -13.27
CA VAL A 82 -29.79 -29.55 -12.87
C VAL A 82 -30.79 -28.55 -13.43
N CYS A 83 -31.36 -28.90 -14.59
CA CYS A 83 -32.63 -28.37 -15.06
C CYS A 83 -33.73 -28.85 -14.12
N VAL A 84 -34.47 -27.92 -13.50
CA VAL A 84 -35.87 -28.19 -13.13
C VAL A 84 -36.68 -26.93 -13.44
N SER A 85 -37.49 -27.04 -14.48
CA SER A 85 -38.65 -26.19 -14.78
C SER A 85 -39.79 -26.50 -13.81
N TRP A 86 -40.44 -25.45 -13.29
CA TRP A 86 -41.89 -25.17 -13.19
C TRP A 86 -42.12 -24.08 -12.15
#